data_AF-A0A1V4VYJ1-F1
#
_entry.id   AF-A0A1V4VYJ1-F1
#
_cell.length_a   1.000
_cell.length_b   1.000
_cell.length_c   1.000
_cell.angle_alpha   90.00
_cell.angle_beta   90.00
_cell.angle_gamma   90.00
#
_symmetry.space_group_name_H-M   'P 1'
#
loop_
_entity.id
_entity.type
_entity.pdbx_description
1 polymer ?
#
loop_
_entity_poly.entity_id
_entity_poly.type
_entity_poly.pdbx_seq_one_letter_code
_entity_poly.pdbx_strand_id
1 'polypeptide(L)'
;MGGDIVFDPAKEVCVAVAGPAANLFLTGLGMVLNNHSLWDKDLGLFFLHCNLMVAAFNLLPALPLDGGRVFRAYLARRTGLRKATYLAAWWGQFWGVVITAGGLIGLVMRVSGLDIIITGLFLLYAATREKSLAPYHFIRHLVQKKNELAAAGVLPGEPLVALDTVRLGHLIQAFLPQRFHLVLLLGHDWQYKGVVSEVQIIDALLAKGVDLPVGKLLDPHV
;
A
#
# COMPACT_ATOMS: atom_id res chain seq x y z
N MET A 1 6.74 14.58 23.36
CA MET A 1 6.86 14.93 21.93
C MET A 1 7.00 13.65 21.12
N GLY A 2 5.94 12.84 21.04
CA GLY A 2 5.86 11.70 20.14
C GLY A 2 4.84 12.09 19.09
N GLY A 3 5.29 12.55 17.93
CA GLY A 3 4.39 12.95 16.86
C GLY A 3 3.62 11.74 16.39
N ASP A 4 2.32 11.75 16.60
CA ASP A 4 1.39 10.82 15.98
C ASP A 4 1.57 10.93 14.46
N ILE A 5 2.25 9.93 13.90
CA ILE A 5 2.36 9.76 12.46
C ILE A 5 0.98 9.27 12.00
N VAL A 6 0.03 10.20 11.93
CA VAL A 6 -1.14 10.06 11.08
C VAL A 6 -0.56 9.85 9.68
N PHE A 7 -0.66 8.61 9.18
CA PHE A 7 -0.24 8.21 7.84
C PHE A 7 -1.10 8.98 6.82
N ASP A 8 -0.75 10.22 6.56
CA ASP A 8 -1.36 11.04 5.53
C ASP A 8 -0.79 10.57 4.18
N PRO A 9 -1.59 9.90 3.32
CA PRO A 9 -1.09 9.36 2.06
C PRO A 9 -0.46 10.43 1.17
N ALA A 10 -0.88 11.69 1.31
CA ALA A 10 -0.30 12.80 0.56
C ALA A 10 1.14 13.09 0.99
N LYS A 11 1.44 13.01 2.28
CA LYS A 11 2.80 13.18 2.80
C LYS A 11 3.70 12.03 2.39
N GLU A 12 3.19 10.80 2.42
CA GLU A 12 3.94 9.63 1.97
C GLU A 12 4.31 9.72 0.48
N VAL A 13 3.38 10.16 -0.37
CA VAL A 13 3.66 10.42 -1.80
C VAL A 13 4.71 11.50 -1.98
N CYS A 14 4.63 12.61 -1.23
CA CYS A 14 5.60 13.70 -1.33
C CYS A 14 7.02 13.23 -0.98
N VAL A 15 7.16 12.47 0.11
CA VAL A 15 8.44 11.89 0.52
C VAL A 15 8.96 10.89 -0.50
N ALA A 16 8.10 10.02 -1.05
CA ALA A 16 8.48 9.05 -2.06
C ALA A 16 8.95 9.74 -3.36
N VAL A 17 8.30 10.82 -3.80
CA VAL A 17 8.68 11.55 -5.02
C VAL A 17 9.97 12.36 -4.85
N ALA A 18 10.31 12.75 -3.62
CA ALA A 18 11.51 13.56 -3.34
C ALA A 18 12.81 12.88 -3.77
N GLY A 19 12.92 11.55 -3.60
CA GLY A 19 14.10 10.78 -4.02
C GLY A 19 14.34 10.83 -5.54
N PRO A 20 13.41 10.35 -6.37
CA PRO A 20 13.50 10.47 -7.83
C PRO A 20 13.67 11.91 -8.31
N ALA A 21 13.00 12.88 -7.69
CA ALA A 21 13.13 14.29 -8.03
C ALA A 21 14.57 14.80 -7.77
N ALA A 22 15.19 14.42 -6.66
CA ALA A 22 16.58 14.78 -6.36
C ALA A 22 17.54 14.15 -7.38
N ASN A 23 17.36 12.88 -7.75
CA ASN A 23 18.20 12.22 -8.76
C ASN A 23 18.05 12.88 -10.14
N LEU A 24 16.83 13.26 -10.54
CA LEU A 24 16.59 13.99 -11.78
C LEU A 24 17.22 15.39 -11.74
N PHE A 25 17.14 16.09 -10.61
CA PHE A 25 17.80 17.37 -10.41
C PHE A 25 19.32 17.25 -10.52
N LEU A 26 19.93 16.25 -9.87
CA LEU A 26 21.36 15.96 -9.98
C LEU A 26 21.77 15.60 -11.41
N THR A 27 20.94 14.84 -12.12
CA THR A 27 21.16 14.53 -13.54
C THR A 27 21.17 15.80 -14.39
N GLY A 28 20.22 16.71 -14.18
CA GLY A 28 20.15 17.99 -14.88
C GLY A 28 21.34 18.90 -14.58
N LEU A 29 21.75 18.99 -13.31
CA LEU A 29 22.94 19.73 -12.91
C LEU A 29 24.20 19.14 -13.54
N GLY A 30 24.33 17.82 -13.53
CA GLY A 30 25.43 17.11 -14.17
C GLY A 30 25.49 17.37 -15.68
N MET A 31 24.35 17.42 -16.37
CA MET A 31 24.30 17.77 -17.80
C MET A 31 24.86 19.17 -18.08
N VAL A 32 24.49 20.16 -17.25
CA VAL A 32 24.99 21.54 -17.39
C VAL A 32 26.51 21.59 -17.15
N LEU A 33 26.99 20.94 -16.08
CA LEU A 33 28.42 20.87 -15.77
C LEU A 33 29.23 20.17 -16.86
N ASN A 34 28.68 19.10 -17.44
CA ASN A 34 29.29 18.38 -18.55
C ASN A 34 29.38 19.25 -19.82
N ASN A 35 28.34 20.05 -20.10
CA ASN A 35 28.35 20.97 -21.24
C ASN A 35 29.42 22.06 -21.12
N HIS A 36 29.72 22.51 -19.89
CA HIS A 36 30.77 23.47 -19.60
C HIS A 36 32.17 22.84 -19.42
N SER A 37 32.31 21.53 -19.63
CA SER A 37 33.58 20.78 -19.44
C SER A 37 34.24 21.02 -18.08
N LEU A 38 33.43 21.17 -17.03
CA LEU A 38 33.89 21.48 -15.66
C LEU A 38 34.41 20.25 -14.89
N TRP A 39 34.31 19.06 -15.50
CA TRP A 39 34.78 17.78 -14.96
C TRP A 39 35.12 16.81 -16.09
N ASP A 40 35.69 15.65 -15.72
CA ASP A 40 36.02 14.59 -16.66
C ASP A 40 34.75 14.04 -17.37
N LYS A 41 34.85 13.82 -18.69
CA LYS A 41 33.71 13.41 -19.52
C LYS A 41 33.24 12.00 -19.22
N ASP A 42 34.15 11.07 -18.94
CA ASP A 42 33.81 9.67 -18.68
C ASP A 42 33.16 9.55 -17.30
N LEU A 43 33.71 10.25 -16.30
CA LEU A 43 33.10 10.33 -14.97
C LEU A 43 31.75 11.04 -14.98
N GLY A 44 31.61 12.12 -15.78
CA GLY A 44 30.36 12.84 -15.95
C GLY A 44 29.26 11.96 -16.56
N LEU A 45 29.57 11.28 -17.67
CA LEU A 45 28.63 10.35 -18.32
C LEU A 45 28.22 9.22 -17.38
N PHE A 46 29.16 8.64 -16.64
CA PHE A 46 28.87 7.62 -15.64
C PHE A 46 27.93 8.13 -14.54
N PHE A 47 28.18 9.33 -14.01
CA PHE A 47 27.33 9.96 -13.00
C PHE A 47 25.90 10.18 -13.50
N LEU A 48 25.74 10.69 -14.72
CA LEU A 48 24.43 10.88 -15.34
C LEU A 48 23.68 9.56 -15.47
N HIS A 49 24.38 8.52 -15.97
CA HIS A 49 23.79 7.20 -16.18
C HIS A 49 23.31 6.59 -14.86
N CYS A 50 24.10 6.71 -13.79
CA CYS A 50 23.75 6.19 -12.47
C CYS A 50 22.53 6.90 -11.89
N ASN A 51 22.51 8.24 -11.87
CA ASN A 51 21.39 8.99 -11.30
C ASN A 51 20.09 8.74 -12.06
N LEU A 52 20.16 8.67 -13.40
CA LEU A 52 18.99 8.38 -14.24
C LEU A 52 18.49 6.95 -14.00
N MET A 53 19.40 5.97 -13.90
CA MET A 53 19.04 4.57 -13.62
C MET A 53 18.40 4.41 -12.24
N VAL A 54 18.95 5.04 -11.20
CA VAL A 54 18.37 5.01 -9.84
C VAL A 54 17.02 5.72 -9.80
N ALA A 55 16.87 6.87 -10.47
CA ALA A 55 15.58 7.55 -10.58
C ALA A 55 14.53 6.69 -11.27
N ALA A 56 14.87 6.09 -12.42
CA ALA A 56 13.98 5.22 -13.17
C ALA A 56 13.58 3.97 -12.37
N PHE A 57 14.54 3.34 -11.69
CA PHE A 57 14.29 2.20 -10.83
C PHE A 57 13.35 2.56 -9.68
N ASN A 58 13.61 3.65 -8.96
CA ASN A 58 12.76 4.09 -7.86
C ASN A 58 11.36 4.52 -8.31
N LEU A 59 11.15 4.90 -9.57
CA LEU A 59 9.83 5.25 -10.11
C LEU A 59 8.98 4.03 -10.52
N LEU A 60 9.54 2.81 -10.53
CA LEU A 60 8.78 1.61 -10.85
C LEU A 60 7.60 1.42 -9.88
N PRO A 61 6.42 0.98 -10.35
CA PRO A 61 5.22 0.79 -9.53
C PRO A 61 5.32 -0.50 -8.68
N ALA A 62 6.35 -0.61 -7.85
CA ALA A 62 6.73 -1.81 -7.12
C ALA A 62 7.07 -1.47 -5.67
N LEU A 63 6.44 -2.11 -4.68
CA LEU A 63 6.95 -2.03 -3.31
C LEU A 63 8.21 -2.88 -3.18
N PRO A 64 9.25 -2.41 -2.46
CA PRO A 64 9.28 -1.28 -1.52
C PRO A 64 9.68 0.08 -2.11
N LEU A 65 9.84 0.18 -3.44
CA LEU A 65 10.33 1.37 -4.13
C LEU A 65 9.37 2.55 -3.98
N ASP A 66 9.91 3.76 -4.18
CA ASP A 66 9.16 5.01 -4.04
C ASP A 66 7.92 5.05 -4.96
N GLY A 67 8.07 4.65 -6.22
CA GLY A 67 6.99 4.54 -7.20
C GLY A 67 5.94 3.52 -6.80
N GLY A 68 6.32 2.46 -6.08
CA GLY A 68 5.39 1.53 -5.45
C GLY A 68 4.54 2.16 -4.36
N ARG A 69 5.11 3.07 -3.56
CA ARG A 69 4.38 3.82 -2.53
C ARG A 69 3.40 4.81 -3.17
N VAL A 70 3.82 5.51 -4.22
CA VAL A 70 2.95 6.39 -5.01
C VAL A 70 1.80 5.62 -5.64
N PHE A 71 2.11 4.50 -6.30
CA PHE A 71 1.12 3.61 -6.91
C PHE A 71 0.14 3.06 -5.87
N ARG A 72 0.65 2.61 -4.71
CA ARG A 72 -0.17 2.15 -3.58
C ARG A 72 -1.10 3.25 -3.08
N ALA A 73 -0.61 4.47 -2.87
CA ALA A 73 -1.42 5.59 -2.38
C ALA A 73 -2.52 5.98 -3.38
N TYR A 74 -2.19 6.01 -4.67
CA TYR A 74 -3.16 6.25 -5.75
C TYR A 74 -4.26 5.19 -5.77
N LEU A 75 -3.87 3.92 -5.73
CA LEU A 75 -4.79 2.80 -5.79
C LEU A 75 -5.60 2.62 -4.50
N ALA A 76 -5.03 2.95 -3.34
CA ALA A 76 -5.69 2.89 -2.04
C ALA A 76 -6.92 3.79 -1.98
N ARG A 77 -6.91 4.93 -2.69
CA ARG A 77 -8.07 5.83 -2.82
C ARG A 77 -9.26 5.18 -3.56
N ARG A 78 -9.02 4.17 -4.40
CA ARG A 78 -10.05 3.52 -5.24
C ARG A 78 -10.46 2.14 -4.75
N THR A 79 -9.51 1.32 -4.32
CA THR A 79 -9.75 -0.11 -4.00
C THR A 79 -9.54 -0.46 -2.53
N GLY A 80 -9.18 0.52 -1.70
CA GLY A 80 -8.79 0.31 -0.30
C GLY A 80 -7.32 -0.09 -0.14
N LEU A 81 -6.76 0.24 1.04
CA LEU A 81 -5.33 0.12 1.34
C LEU A 81 -4.82 -1.32 1.23
N ARG A 82 -5.57 -2.30 1.73
CA ARG A 82 -5.17 -3.72 1.70
C ARG A 82 -4.98 -4.24 0.28
N LYS A 83 -5.96 -4.00 -0.60
CA LYS A 83 -5.88 -4.41 -2.01
C LYS A 83 -4.79 -3.65 -2.75
N ALA A 84 -4.63 -2.36 -2.46
CA ALA A 84 -3.58 -1.54 -3.07
C ALA A 84 -2.17 -2.01 -2.68
N THR A 85 -1.92 -2.31 -1.41
CA THR A 85 -0.65 -2.86 -0.93
C THR A 85 -0.37 -4.22 -1.55
N TYR A 86 -1.38 -5.09 -1.63
CA TYR A 86 -1.22 -6.40 -2.25
C TYR A 86 -0.83 -6.28 -3.73
N LEU A 87 -1.50 -5.40 -4.48
CA LEU A 87 -1.21 -5.21 -5.89
C LEU A 87 0.17 -4.57 -6.10
N ALA A 88 0.53 -3.56 -5.31
CA ALA A 88 1.84 -2.92 -5.38
C ALA A 88 2.99 -3.87 -4.99
N ALA A 89 2.77 -4.75 -4.00
CA ALA A 89 3.72 -5.81 -3.64
C ALA A 89 3.81 -6.89 -4.73
N TRP A 90 2.69 -7.26 -5.34
CA TRP A 90 2.67 -8.19 -6.47
C TRP A 90 3.46 -7.65 -7.66
N TRP A 91 3.30 -6.37 -8.00
CA TRP A 91 4.13 -5.72 -9.02
C TRP A 91 5.62 -5.70 -8.63
N GLY A 92 5.95 -5.50 -7.36
CA GLY A 92 7.34 -5.64 -6.88
C GLY A 92 7.90 -7.04 -7.08
N GLN A 93 7.10 -8.09 -6.82
CA GLN A 93 7.48 -9.46 -7.12
C GLN A 93 7.66 -9.68 -8.63
N PHE A 94 6.73 -9.20 -9.44
CA PHE A 94 6.81 -9.29 -10.91
C PHE A 94 8.09 -8.66 -11.44
N TRP A 95 8.37 -7.40 -11.07
CA TRP A 95 9.60 -6.71 -11.48
C TRP A 95 10.86 -7.42 -10.98
N GLY A 96 10.84 -7.92 -9.75
CA GLY A 96 11.94 -8.71 -9.21
C GLY A 96 12.23 -9.96 -10.03
N VAL A 97 11.21 -10.74 -10.43
CA VAL A 97 11.38 -11.92 -11.30
C VAL A 97 11.95 -11.52 -12.66
N VAL A 98 11.38 -10.48 -13.27
CA VAL A 98 11.81 -10.00 -14.60
C VAL A 98 13.27 -9.58 -14.59
N ILE A 99 13.69 -8.82 -13.58
CA ILE A 99 15.07 -8.34 -13.45
C ILE A 99 16.03 -9.51 -13.18
N THR A 100 15.68 -10.43 -12.28
CA THR A 100 16.51 -11.62 -12.01
C THR A 100 16.65 -12.50 -13.24
N ALA A 101 15.54 -12.77 -13.96
CA ALA A 101 15.55 -13.58 -15.18
C ALA A 101 16.35 -12.89 -16.29
N GLY A 102 16.16 -11.59 -16.49
CA GLY A 102 16.92 -10.79 -17.45
C GLY A 102 18.41 -10.78 -17.13
N GLY A 103 18.78 -10.62 -15.85
CA GLY A 103 20.16 -10.71 -15.39
C GLY A 103 20.79 -12.08 -15.64
N LEU A 104 20.04 -13.17 -15.44
CA LEU A 104 20.51 -14.52 -15.70
C LEU A 104 20.75 -14.76 -17.20
N ILE A 105 19.84 -14.31 -18.05
CA ILE A 105 19.99 -14.36 -19.52
C ILE A 105 21.20 -13.53 -19.95
N GLY A 106 21.35 -12.31 -19.41
CA GLY A 106 22.48 -11.44 -19.69
C GLY A 106 23.82 -12.01 -19.22
N LEU A 107 23.85 -12.75 -18.11
CA LEU A 107 25.03 -13.46 -17.63
C LEU A 107 25.45 -14.58 -18.59
N VAL A 108 24.49 -15.36 -19.09
CA VAL A 108 24.75 -16.40 -20.11
C VAL A 108 25.28 -15.79 -21.40
N MET A 109 24.74 -14.64 -21.80
CA MET A 109 25.23 -13.88 -22.97
C MET A 109 26.51 -13.08 -22.72
N ARG A 110 27.08 -13.10 -21.49
CA ARG A 110 28.23 -12.29 -21.06
C ARG A 110 28.06 -10.76 -21.25
N VAL A 111 26.82 -10.30 -21.29
CA VAL A 111 26.45 -8.87 -21.40
C VAL A 111 26.24 -8.25 -20.01
N SER A 112 25.92 -9.06 -19.01
CA SER A 112 25.55 -8.59 -17.66
C SER A 112 26.40 -9.24 -16.57
N GLY A 113 26.64 -8.50 -15.49
CA GLY A 113 27.26 -9.00 -14.29
C GLY A 113 26.27 -9.63 -13.30
N LEU A 114 26.79 -10.12 -12.17
CA LEU A 114 26.01 -10.68 -11.07
C LEU A 114 25.19 -9.61 -10.32
N ASP A 115 25.54 -8.33 -10.48
CA ASP A 115 24.91 -7.17 -9.86
C ASP A 115 23.41 -7.04 -10.18
N ILE A 116 23.03 -7.28 -11.45
CA ILE A 116 21.61 -7.24 -11.88
C ILE A 116 20.82 -8.37 -11.22
N ILE A 117 21.40 -9.57 -11.14
CA ILE A 117 20.78 -10.75 -10.52
C ILE A 117 20.55 -10.49 -9.03
N ILE A 118 21.57 -9.99 -8.34
CA ILE A 118 21.51 -9.67 -6.90
C ILE A 118 20.45 -8.59 -6.65
N THR A 119 20.41 -7.55 -7.47
CA THR A 119 19.39 -6.48 -7.37
C THR A 119 17.98 -7.04 -7.53
N GLY A 120 17.76 -7.89 -8.54
CA GLY A 120 16.46 -8.53 -8.76
C GLY A 120 16.03 -9.44 -7.59
N LEU A 121 16.96 -10.23 -7.05
CA LEU A 121 16.69 -11.10 -5.89
C LEU A 121 16.40 -10.28 -4.63
N PHE A 122 17.12 -9.19 -4.41
CA PHE A 122 16.85 -8.26 -3.33
C PHE A 122 15.45 -7.66 -3.45
N LEU A 123 15.07 -7.20 -4.64
CA LEU A 123 13.74 -6.65 -4.90
C LEU A 123 12.64 -7.71 -4.64
N LEU A 124 12.84 -8.95 -5.11
CA LEU A 124 11.94 -10.09 -4.83
C LEU A 124 11.76 -10.34 -3.33
N TYR A 125 12.87 -10.40 -2.60
CA TYR A 125 12.86 -10.64 -1.16
C TYR A 125 12.13 -9.50 -0.43
N ALA A 126 12.43 -8.25 -0.75
CA ALA A 126 11.83 -7.09 -0.12
C ALA A 126 10.32 -6.99 -0.41
N ALA A 127 9.92 -7.17 -1.68
CA ALA A 127 8.50 -7.18 -2.07
C ALA A 127 7.70 -8.29 -1.36
N THR A 128 8.32 -9.47 -1.19
CA THR A 128 7.71 -10.60 -0.49
C THR A 128 7.55 -10.32 1.01
N ARG A 129 8.53 -9.68 1.65
CA ARG A 129 8.40 -9.21 3.03
C ARG A 129 7.26 -8.20 3.20
N GLU A 130 7.13 -7.26 2.27
CA GLU A 130 6.07 -6.25 2.28
C GLU A 130 4.67 -6.92 2.26
N LYS A 131 4.52 -7.97 1.44
CA LYS A 131 3.29 -8.77 1.34
C LYS A 131 2.96 -9.50 2.65
N SER A 132 3.97 -10.01 3.36
CA SER A 132 3.82 -10.76 4.62
C SER A 132 3.45 -9.87 5.82
N LEU A 133 3.69 -8.56 5.77
CA LEU A 133 3.38 -7.61 6.84
C LEU A 133 1.95 -7.03 6.77
N ALA A 134 1.27 -7.20 5.63
CA ALA A 134 -0.09 -6.71 5.41
C ALA A 134 -1.14 -7.19 6.45
N PRO A 135 -1.08 -8.41 7.01
CA PRO A 135 -2.00 -8.84 8.06
C PRO A 135 -1.77 -8.14 9.41
N TYR A 136 -0.53 -7.81 9.77
CA TYR A 136 -0.18 -7.18 11.06
C TYR A 136 -0.58 -5.71 11.14
N HIS A 137 -0.51 -4.97 10.03
CA HIS A 137 -0.94 -3.57 9.97
C HIS A 137 -2.46 -3.41 10.15
N PHE A 138 -3.24 -4.40 9.70
CA PHE A 138 -4.70 -4.40 9.89
C PHE A 138 -5.07 -4.43 11.38
N ILE A 139 -4.40 -5.28 12.17
CA ILE A 139 -4.65 -5.40 13.61
C ILE A 139 -4.33 -4.09 14.35
N ARG A 140 -3.21 -3.42 14.01
CA ARG A 140 -2.88 -2.11 14.61
C ARG A 140 -3.87 -1.01 14.23
N HIS A 141 -4.37 -0.99 12.99
CA HIS A 141 -5.37 -0.03 12.55
C HIS A 141 -6.70 -0.17 13.31
N LEU A 142 -7.10 -1.40 13.66
CA LEU A 142 -8.31 -1.63 14.46
C LEU A 142 -8.18 -1.07 15.89
N VAL A 143 -6.98 -1.13 16.48
CA VAL A 143 -6.70 -0.61 17.82
C VAL A 143 -6.70 0.93 17.86
N GLN A 144 -6.23 1.57 16.78
CA GLN A 144 -6.07 3.03 16.73
C GLN A 144 -7.40 3.77 16.44
N LYS A 145 -8.27 3.17 15.63
CA LYS A 145 -9.61 3.70 15.28
C LYS A 145 -10.52 3.87 16.50
N LYS A 146 -10.40 2.97 17.49
CA LYS A 146 -11.13 3.02 18.76
C LYS A 146 -10.75 4.26 19.60
N ASN A 147 -9.49 4.67 19.54
CA ASN A 147 -8.98 5.83 20.28
C ASN A 147 -9.30 7.16 19.58
N GLU A 148 -9.29 7.18 18.24
CA GLU A 148 -9.64 8.39 17.47
C GLU A 148 -11.12 8.78 17.63
N LEU A 149 -12.04 7.79 17.68
CA LEU A 149 -13.47 8.05 17.91
C LEU A 149 -13.74 8.55 19.34
N ALA A 150 -12.94 8.08 20.32
CA ALA A 150 -12.99 8.55 21.69
C ALA A 150 -12.47 10.00 21.85
N ALA A 151 -11.55 10.44 20.98
CA ALA A 151 -10.95 11.77 21.03
C ALA A 151 -11.69 12.83 20.20
N ALA A 152 -12.21 12.47 19.02
CA ALA A 152 -12.75 13.43 18.05
C ALA A 152 -14.27 13.69 18.19
N GLY A 153 -15.02 12.79 18.84
CA GLY A 153 -16.47 12.92 19.05
C GLY A 153 -17.35 12.78 17.80
N VAL A 154 -16.86 13.15 16.60
CA VAL A 154 -17.56 13.01 15.31
C VAL A 154 -16.58 12.56 14.23
N LEU A 155 -16.97 11.55 13.45
CA LEU A 155 -16.22 11.05 12.30
C LEU A 155 -17.18 10.89 11.09
N PRO A 156 -16.75 11.25 9.86
CA PRO A 156 -17.57 11.06 8.66
C PRO A 156 -17.81 9.57 8.41
N GLY A 157 -19.09 9.20 8.34
CA GLY A 157 -19.54 7.82 8.14
C GLY A 157 -19.90 7.52 6.69
N GLU A 158 -19.42 6.41 6.13
CA GLU A 158 -19.92 5.87 4.86
C GLU A 158 -21.00 4.81 5.14
N PRO A 159 -22.23 4.98 4.64
CA PRO A 159 -23.26 3.97 4.77
C PRO A 159 -22.96 2.78 3.84
N LEU A 160 -22.75 1.61 4.42
CA LEU A 160 -22.66 0.33 3.72
C LEU A 160 -24.01 -0.39 3.87
N VAL A 161 -24.61 -0.84 2.77
CA VAL A 161 -25.87 -1.60 2.82
C VAL A 161 -25.54 -3.08 2.71
N ALA A 162 -25.99 -3.87 3.69
CA ALA A 162 -25.78 -5.31 3.71
C ALA A 162 -27.08 -6.06 4.01
N LEU A 163 -27.24 -7.23 3.40
CA LEU A 163 -28.32 -8.15 3.75
C LEU A 163 -27.99 -8.85 5.08
N ASP A 164 -29.02 -9.17 5.84
CA ASP A 164 -28.94 -9.90 7.11
C ASP A 164 -28.26 -11.28 7.02
N THR A 165 -28.23 -11.88 5.84
CA THR A 165 -27.57 -13.17 5.55
C THR A 165 -26.08 -13.09 5.23
N VAL A 166 -25.53 -11.88 5.03
CA VAL A 166 -24.10 -11.72 4.75
C VAL A 166 -23.30 -12.14 5.99
N ARG A 167 -22.22 -12.89 5.78
CA ARG A 167 -21.28 -13.29 6.84
C ARG A 167 -20.38 -12.13 7.24
N LEU A 168 -20.05 -12.03 8.53
CA LEU A 168 -19.16 -10.99 9.05
C LEU A 168 -17.83 -10.90 8.29
N GLY A 169 -17.26 -12.04 7.89
CA GLY A 169 -16.01 -12.08 7.11
C GLY A 169 -16.06 -11.35 5.76
N HIS A 170 -17.23 -11.26 5.12
CA HIS A 170 -17.39 -10.51 3.87
C HIS A 170 -17.51 -9.00 4.11
N LEU A 171 -18.11 -8.56 5.22
CA LEU A 171 -18.21 -7.14 5.55
C LEU A 171 -16.85 -6.51 5.86
N ILE A 172 -15.96 -7.26 6.53
CA ILE A 172 -14.60 -6.79 6.84
C ILE A 172 -13.83 -6.41 5.57
N GLN A 173 -14.10 -7.07 4.44
CA GLN A 173 -13.40 -6.77 3.18
C GLN A 173 -13.87 -5.46 2.54
N ALA A 174 -15.04 -4.97 2.91
CA ALA A 174 -15.62 -3.73 2.39
C ALA A 174 -15.24 -2.50 3.22
N PHE A 175 -14.73 -2.67 4.45
CA PHE A 175 -14.36 -1.56 5.31
C PHE A 175 -13.07 -0.86 4.85
N LEU A 176 -13.17 0.46 4.63
CA LEU A 176 -12.04 1.34 4.36
C LEU A 176 -11.43 1.90 5.66
N PRO A 177 -10.08 2.02 5.77
CA PRO A 177 -9.44 2.47 7.01
C PRO A 177 -9.76 3.91 7.42
N GLN A 178 -10.04 4.79 6.45
CA GLN A 178 -10.18 6.24 6.66
C GLN A 178 -11.64 6.72 6.78
N ARG A 179 -12.60 5.80 6.82
CA ARG A 179 -14.03 6.11 6.93
C ARG A 179 -14.67 5.23 8.01
N PHE A 180 -15.59 5.80 8.78
CA PHE A 180 -16.38 5.04 9.75
C PHE A 180 -17.53 4.35 9.01
N HIS A 181 -17.63 3.03 9.04
CA HIS A 181 -18.68 2.37 8.27
C HIS A 181 -19.90 2.12 9.15
N LEU A 182 -21.04 2.67 8.75
CA LEU A 182 -22.34 2.31 9.32
C LEU A 182 -22.98 1.29 8.40
N VAL A 183 -23.20 0.07 8.90
CA VAL A 183 -23.80 -1.00 8.11
C VAL A 183 -25.32 -0.95 8.30
N LEU A 184 -26.04 -0.47 7.30
CA LEU A 184 -27.50 -0.58 7.21
C LEU A 184 -27.87 -2.02 6.86
N LEU A 185 -28.64 -2.67 7.73
CA LEU A 185 -29.12 -4.02 7.53
C LEU A 185 -30.51 -4.01 6.90
N LEU A 186 -30.61 -4.68 5.76
CA LEU A 186 -31.86 -4.98 5.09
C LEU A 186 -32.20 -6.47 5.28
N GLY A 187 -33.47 -6.75 5.57
CA GLY A 187 -34.00 -8.10 5.50
C GLY A 187 -34.13 -8.59 4.05
N HIS A 188 -34.39 -9.89 3.88
CA HIS A 188 -34.74 -10.46 2.57
C HIS A 188 -35.91 -9.77 1.87
N ASP A 189 -36.81 -9.14 2.63
CA ASP A 189 -37.97 -8.41 2.12
C ASP A 189 -37.65 -6.95 1.75
N TRP A 190 -36.36 -6.58 1.68
CA TRP A 190 -35.86 -5.20 1.48
C TRP A 190 -36.32 -4.20 2.55
N GLN A 191 -36.88 -4.70 3.65
CA GLN A 191 -37.27 -3.91 4.81
C GLN A 191 -36.05 -3.60 5.67
N TYR A 192 -35.96 -2.35 6.13
CA TYR A 192 -34.92 -1.90 7.04
C TYR A 192 -35.05 -2.61 8.39
N LYS A 193 -33.98 -3.30 8.82
CA LYS A 193 -33.92 -4.00 10.11
C LYS A 193 -33.14 -3.24 11.19
N GLY A 194 -32.15 -2.43 10.80
CA GLY A 194 -31.35 -1.66 11.76
C GLY A 194 -30.03 -1.15 11.19
N VAL A 195 -29.27 -0.46 12.02
CA VAL A 195 -27.89 -0.04 11.75
C VAL A 195 -26.96 -0.72 12.74
N VAL A 196 -25.89 -1.32 12.23
CA VAL A 196 -24.82 -1.90 13.04
C VAL A 196 -23.54 -1.14 12.78
N SER A 197 -22.83 -0.79 13.85
CA SER A 197 -21.54 -0.12 13.74
C SER A 197 -20.41 -1.11 13.47
N GLU A 198 -19.33 -0.62 12.86
CA GLU A 198 -18.10 -1.38 12.65
C GLU A 198 -17.56 -2.00 13.96
N VAL A 199 -17.70 -1.31 15.09
CA VAL A 199 -17.29 -1.80 16.43
C VAL A 199 -18.06 -3.04 16.84
N GLN A 200 -19.40 -3.01 16.71
CA GLN A 200 -20.25 -4.16 17.04
C GLN A 200 -19.95 -5.38 16.17
N ILE A 201 -19.62 -5.16 14.89
CA ILE A 201 -19.23 -6.23 13.96
C ILE A 201 -17.89 -6.86 14.37
N ILE A 202 -16.92 -6.04 14.77
CA ILE A 202 -15.61 -6.51 15.22
C ILE A 202 -15.73 -7.27 16.55
N ASP A 203 -16.46 -6.73 17.52
CA ASP A 203 -16.68 -7.37 18.82
C ASP A 203 -17.38 -8.72 18.65
N ALA A 204 -18.38 -8.78 17.77
CA ALA A 204 -19.07 -10.03 17.47
C ALA A 204 -18.20 -11.04 16.71
N LEU A 205 -17.32 -10.58 15.83
CA LEU A 205 -16.38 -11.46 15.13
C LEU A 205 -15.36 -12.06 16.09
N LEU A 206 -14.87 -11.28 17.05
CA LEU A 206 -13.95 -11.75 18.10
C LEU A 206 -14.62 -12.73 19.06
N ALA A 207 -15.91 -12.54 19.36
CA ALA A 207 -16.66 -13.39 20.29
C ALA A 207 -17.22 -14.67 19.64
N LYS A 208 -17.75 -14.57 18.41
CA LYS A 208 -18.58 -15.63 17.78
C LYS A 208 -18.00 -16.16 16.45
N GLY A 209 -16.88 -15.63 15.97
CA GLY A 209 -16.19 -16.10 14.77
C GLY A 209 -16.72 -15.51 13.45
N VAL A 210 -16.12 -15.95 12.34
CA VAL A 210 -16.20 -15.28 11.01
C VAL A 210 -17.49 -15.62 10.24
N ASP A 211 -18.10 -16.77 10.53
CA ASP A 211 -19.26 -17.31 9.79
C ASP A 211 -20.62 -16.84 10.31
N LEU A 212 -20.65 -15.99 11.34
CA LEU A 212 -21.90 -15.48 11.87
C LEU A 212 -22.59 -14.58 10.83
N PRO A 213 -23.89 -14.78 10.54
CA PRO A 213 -24.67 -13.85 9.74
C PRO A 213 -24.93 -12.57 10.52
N VAL A 214 -24.81 -11.43 9.84
CA VAL A 214 -24.83 -10.10 10.47
C VAL A 214 -26.20 -9.76 11.05
N GLY A 215 -27.27 -10.35 10.52
CA GLY A 215 -28.63 -10.21 11.07
C GLY A 215 -28.77 -10.63 12.53
N LYS A 216 -27.95 -11.58 13.02
CA LYS A 216 -27.97 -12.02 14.42
C LYS A 216 -27.41 -11.00 15.42
N LEU A 217 -26.84 -9.89 14.95
CA LEU A 217 -26.32 -8.82 15.80
C LEU A 217 -27.40 -7.85 16.28
N LEU A 218 -28.57 -7.87 15.63
CA LEU A 218 -29.71 -7.02 16.00
C LEU A 218 -30.67 -7.70 16.98
N ASP A 219 -30.52 -9.00 17.24
CA ASP A 219 -31.34 -9.73 18.21
C ASP A 219 -30.69 -9.64 19.61
N PRO A 220 -31.27 -8.91 20.59
CA PRO A 220 -30.72 -8.73 21.93
C PRO A 220 -30.76 -10.00 22.83
N HIS A 221 -31.00 -11.19 22.26
CA HIS A 221 -31.23 -12.44 22.99
C HIS A 221 -30.29 -13.61 22.61
N VAL A 222 -29.08 -13.34 22.12
CA VAL A 222 -28.07 -14.41 21.88
C VAL A 222 -26.68 -14.04 22.40
#